data_AF-A0A2T2SJ31-F1
#
_entry.id   AF-A0A2T2SJ31-F1
#
_cell.length_a   1.000
_cell.length_b   1.000
_cell.length_c   1.000
_cell.angle_alpha   90.00
_cell.angle_beta   90.00
_cell.angle_gamma   90.00
#
_symmetry.space_group_name_H-M   'P 1'
#
loop_
_entity.id
_entity.type
_entity.pdbx_description
1 polymer ?
#
loop_
_entity_poly.entity_id
_entity_poly.type
_entity_poly.pdbx_seq_one_letter_code
_entity_poly.pdbx_strand_id
1 'polypeptide(L)'
;MQLPLFPALFFPMSDSSPLVHFDGSWPPGERKLIETAAEAAEAMGLPDPPSALAAPWVATRQALEDTCLYMASRQQGNSALMDKSVEGLAARIRRYAEQQARPAGDPESTPHSETL
;
A
#
# COMPACT_ATOMS: atom_id res chain seq x y z
N MET A 1 -43.70 -20.44 -26.83
CA MET A 1 -43.40 -20.39 -25.38
C MET A 1 -41.94 -20.01 -25.24
N GLN A 2 -41.68 -18.77 -24.81
CA GLN A 2 -40.34 -18.17 -24.71
C GLN A 2 -39.78 -18.44 -23.31
N LEU A 3 -38.65 -19.15 -23.20
CA LEU A 3 -37.96 -19.37 -21.94
C LEU A 3 -37.26 -18.09 -21.47
N PRO A 4 -37.21 -17.80 -20.15
CA PRO A 4 -36.57 -16.59 -19.64
C PRO A 4 -35.04 -16.67 -19.74
N LEU A 5 -34.46 -15.59 -20.23
CA LEU A 5 -33.03 -15.30 -20.25
C LEU A 5 -32.59 -15.07 -18.79
N PHE A 6 -31.86 -16.03 -18.20
CA PHE A 6 -31.18 -15.78 -16.93
C PHE A 6 -30.02 -14.80 -17.18
N PRO A 7 -29.87 -13.72 -16.40
CA PRO A 7 -28.63 -12.97 -16.41
C PRO A 7 -27.54 -13.87 -15.84
N ALA A 8 -26.46 -14.07 -16.60
CA ALA A 8 -25.25 -14.64 -16.07
C ALA A 8 -24.82 -13.81 -14.85
N LEU A 9 -24.89 -14.41 -13.67
CA LEU A 9 -24.20 -13.91 -12.50
C LEU A 9 -22.70 -13.99 -12.82
N PHE A 10 -22.16 -12.91 -13.37
CA PHE A 10 -20.73 -12.63 -13.26
C PHE A 10 -20.48 -12.42 -11.76
N PHE A 11 -20.14 -13.49 -11.06
CA PHE A 11 -19.37 -13.36 -9.85
C PHE A 11 -17.99 -12.88 -10.30
N PRO A 12 -17.55 -11.64 -10.00
CA PRO A 12 -16.13 -11.42 -9.97
C PRO A 12 -15.61 -12.35 -8.86
N MET A 13 -15.02 -13.48 -9.25
CA MET A 13 -13.95 -14.06 -8.45
C MET A 13 -12.84 -13.03 -8.47
N SER A 14 -12.97 -12.01 -7.61
CA SER A 14 -11.80 -11.30 -7.13
C SER A 14 -11.03 -12.38 -6.38
N ASP A 15 -10.05 -12.98 -7.05
CA ASP A 15 -8.86 -13.53 -6.40
C ASP A 15 -8.20 -12.37 -5.67
N SER A 16 -8.84 -11.94 -4.58
CA SER A 16 -8.46 -10.81 -3.77
C SER A 16 -7.31 -11.30 -2.92
N SER A 17 -6.16 -11.48 -3.57
CA SER A 17 -4.91 -11.72 -2.89
C SER A 17 -4.77 -10.62 -1.84
N PRO A 18 -4.51 -10.97 -0.57
CA PRO A 18 -4.52 -9.99 0.50
C PRO A 18 -3.52 -8.89 0.19
N LEU A 19 -3.94 -7.61 0.24
CA LEU A 19 -3.05 -6.48 -0.04
C LEU A 19 -1.91 -6.37 0.98
N VAL A 20 -2.17 -6.83 2.21
CA VAL A 20 -1.24 -6.79 3.32
C VAL A 20 -1.09 -8.17 3.93
N HIS A 21 0.14 -8.66 3.96
CA HIS A 21 0.52 -9.78 4.81
C HIS A 21 0.84 -9.24 6.21
N PHE A 22 0.12 -9.71 7.22
CA PHE A 22 0.35 -9.33 8.61
C PHE A 22 1.18 -10.41 9.32
N ASP A 23 2.36 -10.02 9.78
CA ASP A 23 3.21 -10.82 10.65
C ASP A 23 2.94 -10.49 12.13
N GLY A 24 2.78 -11.54 12.94
CA GLY A 24 2.43 -11.46 14.36
C GLY A 24 0.94 -11.33 14.66
N SER A 25 0.62 -11.09 15.94
CA SER A 25 -0.76 -10.94 16.41
C SER A 25 -1.21 -9.48 16.29
N TRP A 26 -2.22 -9.25 15.47
CA TRP A 26 -2.81 -7.95 15.21
C TRP A 26 -4.30 -7.92 15.62
N PRO A 27 -4.70 -6.94 16.46
CA PRO A 27 -6.10 -6.66 16.72
C PRO A 27 -6.88 -6.33 15.42
N PRO A 28 -8.15 -6.77 15.29
CA PRO A 28 -8.94 -6.55 14.07
C PRO A 28 -9.07 -5.07 13.67
N GLY A 29 -9.20 -4.17 14.64
CA GLY A 29 -9.27 -2.73 14.39
C GLY A 29 -7.97 -2.17 13.78
N GLU A 30 -6.82 -2.64 14.27
CA GLU A 30 -5.51 -2.24 13.75
C GLU A 30 -5.28 -2.77 12.34
N ARG A 31 -5.64 -4.03 12.07
CA ARG A 31 -5.56 -4.63 10.72
C ARG A 31 -6.34 -3.81 9.71
N LYS A 32 -7.59 -3.48 10.04
CA LYS A 32 -8.47 -2.70 9.16
C LYS A 32 -7.88 -1.33 8.81
N LEU A 33 -7.25 -0.65 9.78
CA LEU A 33 -6.62 0.65 9.52
C LEU A 33 -5.47 0.55 8.52
N ILE A 34 -4.64 -0.49 8.66
CA ILE A 34 -3.51 -0.72 7.75
C ILE A 34 -3.99 -1.18 6.37
N GLU A 35 -4.98 -2.07 6.30
CA GLU A 35 -5.61 -2.50 5.04
C GLU A 35 -6.18 -1.31 4.28
N THR A 36 -6.99 -0.45 4.92
CA THR A 36 -7.54 0.75 4.28
C THR A 36 -6.44 1.73 3.85
N ALA A 37 -5.33 1.84 4.59
CA ALA A 37 -4.21 2.67 4.18
C ALA A 37 -3.47 2.09 2.97
N ALA A 38 -3.28 0.77 2.91
CA ALA A 38 -2.66 0.07 1.80
C ALA A 38 -3.55 0.11 0.54
N GLU A 39 -4.87 -0.06 0.67
CA GLU A 39 -5.84 0.13 -0.41
C GLU A 39 -5.74 1.53 -1.01
N ALA A 40 -5.73 2.57 -0.16
CA ALA A 40 -5.58 3.95 -0.61
C ALA A 40 -4.22 4.19 -1.29
N ALA A 41 -3.16 3.55 -0.81
CA ALA A 41 -1.83 3.64 -1.40
C ALA A 41 -1.77 2.98 -2.79
N GLU A 42 -2.26 1.75 -2.94
CA GLU A 42 -2.26 1.04 -4.24
C GLU A 42 -3.21 1.70 -5.26
N ALA A 43 -4.32 2.30 -4.80
CA ALA A 43 -5.23 3.05 -5.67
C ALA A 43 -4.57 4.28 -6.33
N MET A 44 -3.39 4.73 -5.85
CA MET A 44 -2.61 5.78 -6.48
C MET A 44 -1.75 5.27 -7.67
N GLY A 45 -1.85 4.00 -8.04
CA GLY A 45 -1.16 3.43 -9.20
C GLY A 45 0.33 3.19 -8.94
N LEU A 46 0.66 2.68 -7.76
CA LEU A 46 2.05 2.31 -7.44
C LEU A 46 2.53 1.22 -8.41
N PRO A 47 3.84 1.21 -8.78
CA PRO A 47 4.39 0.19 -9.67
C PRO A 47 4.15 -1.22 -9.11
N ASP A 48 3.78 -2.18 -9.95
CA ASP A 48 3.52 -3.55 -9.48
C ASP A 48 4.75 -4.16 -8.76
N PRO A 49 4.58 -4.80 -7.60
CA PRO A 49 5.68 -5.49 -6.92
C PRO A 49 6.17 -6.69 -7.74
N PRO A 50 7.46 -7.09 -7.63
CA PRO A 50 7.92 -8.34 -8.20
C PRO A 50 7.17 -9.47 -7.49
N SER A 51 6.57 -10.37 -8.25
CA SER A 51 5.56 -11.37 -7.85
C SER A 51 5.98 -12.44 -6.81
N ALA A 52 7.00 -12.19 -5.99
CA ALA A 52 7.58 -13.14 -5.06
C ALA A 52 6.73 -13.36 -3.79
N LEU A 53 5.88 -12.42 -3.39
CA LEU A 53 4.92 -12.60 -2.30
C LEU A 53 3.48 -12.40 -2.77
N ALA A 54 2.56 -13.12 -2.12
CA ALA A 54 1.12 -13.05 -2.37
C ALA A 54 0.49 -11.71 -2.00
N ALA A 55 1.24 -10.79 -1.36
CA ALA A 55 0.78 -9.49 -0.91
C ALA A 55 1.82 -8.39 -1.23
N PRO A 56 1.42 -7.23 -1.78
CA PRO A 56 2.33 -6.10 -2.04
C PRO A 56 2.96 -5.53 -0.77
N TRP A 57 2.24 -5.57 0.35
CA TRP A 57 2.69 -5.07 1.65
C TRP A 57 2.92 -6.17 2.67
N VAL A 58 3.94 -5.99 3.49
CA VAL A 58 4.18 -6.76 4.71
C VAL A 58 4.12 -5.80 5.89
N ALA A 59 3.30 -6.11 6.90
CA ALA A 59 3.17 -5.34 8.12
C ALA A 59 3.54 -6.20 9.33
N THR A 60 4.40 -5.68 10.20
CA THR A 60 4.84 -6.36 11.43
C THR A 60 4.50 -5.49 12.64
N ARG A 61 3.99 -6.13 13.70
CA ARG A 61 3.72 -5.50 15.00
C ARG A 61 4.60 -6.13 16.06
N GLN A 62 5.44 -5.32 16.70
CA GLN A 62 6.34 -5.77 17.76
C GLN A 62 5.98 -5.07 19.07
N ALA A 63 5.60 -5.85 20.08
CA ALA A 63 5.47 -5.34 21.43
C ALA A 63 6.87 -5.18 22.06
N LEU A 64 7.15 -4.00 22.62
CA LEU A 64 8.40 -3.63 23.26
C LEU A 64 8.09 -3.14 24.67
N GLU A 65 8.04 -4.05 25.64
CA GLU A 65 7.72 -3.77 27.06
C GLU A 65 6.49 -2.86 27.24
N ASP A 66 6.69 -1.54 27.32
CA ASP A 66 5.66 -0.53 27.53
C ASP A 66 5.15 0.14 26.24
N THR A 67 5.64 -0.27 25.06
CA THR A 67 5.28 0.32 23.77
C THR A 67 5.06 -0.73 22.68
N CYS A 68 4.54 -0.30 21.54
CA CYS A 68 4.41 -1.13 20.34
C CYS A 68 5.10 -0.41 19.18
N LEU A 69 5.93 -1.14 18.45
CA LEU A 69 6.51 -0.71 17.19
C LEU A 69 5.70 -1.34 16.05
N TYR A 70 5.20 -0.49 15.17
CA TYR A 70 4.47 -0.87 13.97
C TYR A 70 5.36 -0.61 12.77
N MET A 71 5.54 -1.63 11.93
CA MET A 71 6.36 -1.56 10.74
C MET A 71 5.56 -1.99 9.52
N ALA A 72 5.78 -1.32 8.39
CA ALA A 72 5.29 -1.77 7.09
C ALA A 72 6.37 -1.61 6.02
N SER A 73 6.46 -2.57 5.11
CA SER A 73 7.32 -2.50 3.95
C SER A 73 6.55 -2.95 2.72
N ARG A 74 6.78 -2.29 1.59
CA ARG A 74 6.29 -2.72 0.28
C ARG A 74 7.44 -3.42 -0.44
N GLN A 75 7.20 -4.52 -1.16
CA GLN A 75 8.28 -5.34 -1.75
C GLN A 75 9.28 -4.61 -2.67
N GLN A 76 8.99 -3.40 -3.16
CA GLN A 76 9.93 -2.55 -3.91
C GLN A 76 10.37 -1.28 -3.18
N GLY A 77 9.80 -1.00 -2.00
CA GLY A 77 10.19 0.15 -1.22
C GLY A 77 11.52 -0.14 -0.55
N ASN A 78 12.57 0.63 -0.87
CA ASN A 78 13.81 0.66 -0.08
C ASN A 78 13.61 1.32 1.31
N SER A 79 12.37 1.40 1.76
CA SER A 79 11.89 2.25 2.84
C SER A 79 10.94 1.44 3.70
N ALA A 80 11.48 0.88 4.78
CA ALA A 80 10.64 0.41 5.87
C ALA A 80 9.97 1.63 6.53
N LEU A 81 8.65 1.62 6.56
CA LEU A 81 7.85 2.61 7.29
C LEU A 81 7.69 2.12 8.72
N MET A 82 7.91 3.01 9.69
CA MET A 82 7.84 2.67 11.10
C MET A 82 7.12 3.75 11.89
N ASP A 83 6.31 3.36 12.87
CA ASP A 83 5.73 4.28 13.85
C ASP A 83 5.44 3.58 15.18
N LYS A 84 5.21 4.36 16.24
CA LYS A 84 4.84 3.86 17.57
C LYS A 84 3.32 3.70 17.76
N SER A 85 2.55 4.09 16.74
CA SER A 85 1.09 3.99 16.69
C SER A 85 0.64 3.41 15.35
N VAL A 86 -0.49 2.70 15.36
CA VAL A 86 -1.07 2.15 14.13
C VAL A 86 -1.55 3.26 13.20
N GLU A 87 -2.09 4.35 13.76
CA GLU A 87 -2.54 5.52 13.02
C GLU A 87 -1.36 6.26 12.37
N GLY A 88 -0.25 6.39 13.09
CA GLY A 88 0.98 6.95 12.55
C GLY A 88 1.55 6.11 11.42
N LEU A 89 1.52 4.77 11.53
CA LEU A 89 1.93 3.89 10.45
C LEU A 89 1.01 4.03 9.23
N ALA A 90 -0.32 4.03 9.43
CA ALA A 90 -1.30 4.23 8.36
C ALA A 90 -1.09 5.56 7.63
N ALA A 91 -0.82 6.65 8.35
CA ALA A 91 -0.52 7.95 7.76
C ALA A 91 0.77 7.93 6.93
N ARG A 92 1.80 7.19 7.38
CA ARG A 92 3.06 7.03 6.62
C ARG A 92 2.87 6.24 5.34
N ILE A 93 2.05 5.18 5.36
CA ILE A 93 1.72 4.40 4.15
C ILE A 93 1.10 5.29 3.08
N ARG A 94 0.14 6.15 3.47
CA ARG A 94 -0.49 7.11 2.55
C ARG A 94 0.51 8.11 1.98
N ARG A 95 1.33 8.71 2.84
CA ARG A 95 2.38 9.67 2.42
C ARG A 95 3.43 9.03 1.51
N TYR A 96 3.77 7.77 1.77
CA TYR A 96 4.67 7.02 0.88
C TYR A 96 4.09 6.95 -0.53
N ALA A 97 2.79 6.64 -0.66
CA ALA A 97 2.15 6.58 -1.96
C ALA A 97 2.12 7.94 -2.67
N GLU A 98 1.80 9.02 -1.94
CA GLU A 98 1.86 10.39 -2.47
C GLU A 98 3.25 10.77 -3.01
N GLN A 99 4.31 10.33 -2.32
CA GLN A 99 5.69 10.59 -2.72
C GLN A 99 6.11 9.80 -3.96
N GLN A 100 5.64 8.55 -4.08
CA GLN A 100 5.97 7.67 -5.20
C GLN A 100 5.11 7.97 -6.45
N ALA A 101 3.87 8.42 -6.27
CA ALA A 101 2.98 8.82 -7.35
C ALA A 101 3.38 10.17 -7.97
N ARG A 102 4.17 10.99 -7.26
CA ARG A 102 4.72 12.21 -7.83
C ARG A 102 5.77 11.80 -8.87
N PRO A 103 5.56 12.10 -10.17
CA PRO A 103 6.60 11.84 -11.15
C PRO A 103 7.87 12.54 -10.67
N ALA A 104 9.00 11.83 -10.70
CA ALA A 104 10.31 12.42 -10.49
C ALA A 104 10.35 13.67 -11.37
N GLY A 105 10.36 14.85 -10.75
CA GLY A 105 10.18 16.10 -11.47
C GLY A 105 11.16 16.16 -12.63
N ASP A 106 10.67 16.61 -13.78
CA ASP A 106 11.49 16.90 -14.96
C ASP A 106 12.81 17.57 -14.52
N PRO A 107 13.98 16.97 -14.80
CA PRO A 107 15.24 17.65 -14.62
C PRO A 107 15.45 18.63 -15.79
N GLU A 108 14.53 19.57 -16.01
CA GLU A 108 14.71 20.59 -17.05
C GLU A 108 14.16 21.94 -16.62
N SER A 109 14.92 22.57 -15.72
CA SER A 109 15.01 24.03 -15.69
C SER A 109 16.45 24.38 -15.37
N THR A 110 17.34 24.01 -16.29
CA THR A 110 18.63 24.67 -16.44
C THR A 110 18.34 26.02 -17.08
N PRO A 111 18.46 27.17 -16.38
CA PRO A 111 18.47 28.43 -17.09
C PRO A 111 19.76 28.47 -17.91
N HIS A 112 19.64 28.26 -19.22
CA HIS A 112 20.67 28.65 -20.18
C HIS A 112 20.86 30.16 -20.04
N SER A 113 21.78 30.56 -19.16
CA SER A 113 22.39 31.88 -19.20
C SER A 113 23.38 31.87 -20.37
N GLU A 114 22.86 32.01 -21.58
CA GLU A 114 23.68 32.33 -22.73
C GLU A 114 23.92 33.85 -22.68
N THR A 115 25.02 34.22 -22.03
CA THR A 115 25.65 35.53 -22.20
C THR A 115 26.85 35.31 -23.09
N LEU A 116 26.78 35.78 -24.33
CA LEU A 116 27.84 36.46 -25.06
C LEU A 116 27.29 37.07 -26.36
#